data_AF-A0A9C9PM40-F1
#
_entry.id   AF-A0A9C9PM40-F1
#
_cell.length_a   1.000
_cell.length_b   1.000
_cell.length_c   1.000
_cell.angle_alpha   90.00
_cell.angle_beta   90.00
_cell.angle_gamma   90.00
#
_symmetry.space_group_name_H-M   'P 1'
#
loop_
_entity.id
_entity.type
_entity.pdbx_description
1 polymer ?
#
loop_
_entity_poly.entity_id
_entity_poly.type
_entity_poly.pdbx_seq_one_letter_code
_entity_poly.pdbx_strand_id
1 'polypeptide(L)'
;MKALKTKIRGLDKSQFKRLRELTSVAKNLYNQTLWTLREAYDATGKYFTYPQMDKAMKQVHNLEGEINYRLLKSAVSQQSLRRLDKNFKSFFMANEDFKKNPNKYKGQPKPPRFKKNQYDN
;
A
#
# COMPACT_ATOMS: atom_id res chain seq x y z
N MET A 1 2.99 -15.37 -13.25
CA MET A 1 2.06 -15.79 -12.17
C MET A 1 0.70 -16.04 -12.77
N LYS A 2 0.20 -17.28 -12.75
CA LYS A 2 -1.22 -17.54 -13.04
C LYS A 2 -2.01 -16.88 -11.91
N ALA A 3 -2.85 -15.89 -12.22
CA ALA A 3 -3.81 -15.39 -11.25
C ALA A 3 -4.62 -16.61 -10.78
N LEU A 4 -4.63 -16.87 -9.46
CA LEU A 4 -5.56 -17.82 -8.87
C LEU A 4 -6.96 -17.38 -9.30
N LYS A 5 -7.56 -18.07 -10.28
CA LYS A 5 -8.97 -17.90 -10.67
C LYS A 5 -9.84 -18.54 -9.57
N THR A 6 -9.69 -18.10 -8.34
CA THR A 6 -10.57 -18.49 -7.26
C THR A 6 -11.90 -17.80 -7.54
N LYS A 7 -12.86 -18.54 -8.13
CA LYS A 7 -14.25 -18.08 -8.16
C LYS A 7 -14.69 -17.96 -6.70
N ILE A 8 -14.86 -16.73 -6.22
CA ILE A 8 -15.48 -16.48 -4.92
C ILE A 8 -16.94 -16.95 -5.07
N ARG A 9 -17.27 -18.08 -4.45
CA ARG A 9 -18.62 -18.67 -4.49
C ARG A 9 -19.46 -18.08 -3.34
N GLY A 10 -20.77 -18.05 -3.52
CA GLY A 10 -21.71 -17.63 -2.46
C GLY A 10 -21.91 -16.12 -2.30
N LEU A 11 -21.44 -15.31 -3.25
CA LEU A 11 -21.77 -13.87 -3.31
C LEU A 11 -22.77 -13.60 -4.43
N ASP A 12 -23.77 -12.77 -4.14
CA ASP A 12 -24.63 -12.22 -5.19
C ASP A 12 -23.93 -11.08 -5.97
N LYS A 13 -24.58 -10.62 -7.05
CA LYS A 13 -24.04 -9.58 -7.94
C LYS A 13 -23.75 -8.25 -7.21
N SER A 14 -24.60 -7.88 -6.25
CA SER A 14 -24.48 -6.63 -5.49
C SER A 14 -23.33 -6.71 -4.47
N GLN A 15 -23.20 -7.85 -3.78
CA GLN A 15 -22.11 -8.11 -2.84
C GLN A 15 -20.77 -8.15 -3.57
N PHE A 16 -20.71 -8.78 -4.74
CA PHE A 16 -19.51 -8.79 -5.57
C PHE A 16 -19.13 -7.38 -6.04
N LYS A 17 -20.11 -6.56 -6.45
CA LYS A 17 -19.89 -5.16 -6.80
C LYS A 17 -19.33 -4.39 -5.60
N ARG A 18 -19.93 -4.55 -4.42
CA ARG A 18 -19.46 -3.90 -3.17
C ARG A 18 -18.04 -4.30 -2.81
N LEU A 19 -17.69 -5.58 -2.97
CA LEU A 19 -16.33 -6.06 -2.75
C LEU A 19 -15.32 -5.37 -3.69
N ARG A 20 -15.66 -5.20 -4.97
CA ARG A 20 -14.80 -4.50 -5.94
C ARG A 20 -14.60 -3.02 -5.60
N GLU A 21 -15.63 -2.36 -5.07
CA GLU A 21 -15.52 -0.98 -4.60
C GLU A 21 -14.53 -0.89 -3.43
N LEU A 22 -14.69 -1.76 -2.42
CA LEU A 22 -13.82 -1.78 -1.25
C LEU A 22 -12.36 -2.11 -1.62
N THR A 23 -12.10 -3.03 -2.55
CA THR A 23 -10.73 -3.30 -3.01
C THR A 23 -10.14 -2.11 -3.76
N SER A 24 -10.95 -1.36 -4.51
CA SER A 24 -10.51 -0.12 -5.16
C SER A 24 -10.13 0.95 -4.13
N VAL A 25 -10.94 1.12 -3.08
CA VAL A 25 -10.62 2.05 -1.98
C VAL A 25 -9.35 1.63 -1.24
N ALA A 26 -9.14 0.34 -0.98
CA ALA A 26 -7.92 -0.15 -0.35
C ALA A 26 -6.66 0.13 -1.18
N LYS A 27 -6.75 0.00 -2.51
CA LYS A 27 -5.69 0.39 -3.45
C LYS A 27 -5.45 1.90 -3.39
N ASN A 28 -6.50 2.72 -3.37
CA ASN A 28 -6.38 4.17 -3.28
C ASN A 28 -5.71 4.60 -1.97
N LEU A 29 -6.13 4.03 -0.84
CA LEU A 29 -5.46 4.24 0.46
C LEU A 29 -3.96 3.91 0.37
N TYR A 30 -3.61 2.73 -0.18
CA TYR A 30 -2.20 2.34 -0.34
C TYR A 30 -1.40 3.35 -1.16
N ASN A 31 -1.93 3.75 -2.32
CA ASN A 31 -1.24 4.69 -3.21
C ASN A 31 -1.12 6.08 -2.59
N GLN A 32 -2.16 6.57 -1.91
CA GLN A 32 -2.16 7.84 -1.21
C GLN A 32 -1.15 7.85 -0.06
N THR A 33 -1.08 6.78 0.72
CA THR A 33 -0.06 6.64 1.77
C THR A 33 1.35 6.59 1.18
N LEU A 34 1.55 5.84 0.09
CA LEU A 34 2.85 5.77 -0.58
C LEU A 34 3.29 7.14 -1.12
N TRP A 35 2.38 7.91 -1.72
CA TRP A 35 2.66 9.26 -2.18
C TRP A 35 3.04 10.16 -1.00
N THR A 36 2.22 10.18 0.05
CA THR A 36 2.46 10.98 1.26
C THR A 36 3.81 10.65 1.90
N LEU A 37 4.19 9.37 1.95
CA LEU A 37 5.49 8.94 2.46
C LEU A 37 6.65 9.48 1.62
N ARG A 38 6.52 9.46 0.29
CA ARG A 38 7.57 9.94 -0.62
C ARG A 38 7.74 11.43 -0.49
N GLU A 39 6.66 12.20 -0.55
CA GLU A 39 6.71 13.66 -0.37
C GLU A 39 7.34 14.04 0.98
N ALA A 40 6.92 13.37 2.05
CA ALA A 40 7.43 13.67 3.38
C ALA A 40 8.91 13.23 3.54
N TYR A 41 9.32 12.15 2.88
CA TYR A 41 10.73 11.74 2.81
C TYR A 41 11.57 12.73 2.01
N ASP A 42 11.08 13.20 0.86
CA ASP A 42 11.79 14.15 0.02
C ASP A 42 11.94 15.51 0.72
N ALA A 43 10.95 15.91 1.52
CA ALA A 43 10.99 17.15 2.29
C ALA A 43 11.86 17.07 3.57
N THR A 44 11.89 15.93 4.26
CA THR A 44 12.50 15.82 5.60
C THR A 44 13.71 14.88 5.69
N GLY A 45 13.92 14.04 4.68
CA GLY A 45 14.87 12.93 4.67
C GLY A 45 14.48 11.77 5.61
N LYS A 46 13.30 11.80 6.25
CA LYS A 46 12.89 10.83 7.27
C LYS A 46 11.74 9.95 6.81
N TYR A 47 11.85 8.66 7.12
CA TYR A 47 10.77 7.69 6.90
C TYR A 47 9.77 7.75 8.06
N PHE A 48 8.47 7.81 7.74
CA PHE A 48 7.40 7.76 8.74
C PHE A 48 7.02 6.32 9.05
N THR A 49 7.00 6.01 10.34
CA THR A 49 6.62 4.69 10.86
C THR A 49 5.12 4.41 10.66
N TYR A 50 4.74 3.14 10.68
CA TYR A 50 3.35 2.71 10.63
C TYR A 50 2.41 3.50 11.58
N PRO A 51 2.70 3.69 12.89
CA PRO A 51 1.82 4.44 13.78
C PRO A 51 1.60 5.89 13.34
N GLN A 52 2.65 6.53 12.82
CA GLN A 52 2.55 7.90 12.29
C GLN A 52 1.66 7.94 11.04
N MET A 53 1.85 6.97 10.12
CA MET A 53 1.00 6.84 8.93
C MET A 53 -0.46 6.56 9.28
N ASP A 54 -0.73 5.67 10.24
CA ASP A 54 -2.08 5.35 10.71
C ASP A 54 -2.79 6.59 11.26
N LYS A 55 -2.08 7.38 12.07
CA LYS A 55 -2.61 8.65 12.60
C LYS A 55 -2.90 9.65 11.48
N ALA A 56 -1.98 9.81 10.53
CA ALA A 56 -2.13 10.76 9.43
C ALA A 56 -3.28 10.37 8.48
N MET A 57 -3.32 9.13 8.00
CA MET A 57 -4.28 8.67 6.99
C MET A 57 -5.73 8.67 7.49
N LYS A 58 -5.97 8.74 8.80
CA LYS A 58 -7.30 8.96 9.39
C LYS A 58 -7.88 10.36 9.15
N GLN A 59 -7.05 11.31 8.71
CA GLN A 59 -7.39 12.72 8.56
C GLN A 59 -7.16 13.22 7.12
N VAL A 60 -6.24 12.60 6.37
CA VAL A 60 -5.93 13.02 5.00
C VAL A 60 -7.09 12.73 4.04
N HIS A 61 -7.52 13.76 3.32
CA HIS A 61 -8.57 13.66 2.30
C HIS A 61 -7.96 13.26 0.95
N ASN A 62 -8.72 12.50 0.16
CA ASN A 62 -8.42 12.23 -1.25
C ASN A 62 -8.84 13.42 -2.13
N LEU A 63 -8.63 13.29 -3.44
CA LEU A 63 -8.97 14.33 -4.41
C LEU A 63 -10.48 14.62 -4.47
N GLU A 64 -11.30 13.64 -4.07
CA GLU A 64 -12.75 13.74 -4.01
C GLU A 64 -13.26 14.33 -2.67
N GLY A 65 -12.36 14.70 -1.75
CA GLY A 65 -12.73 15.27 -0.44
C GLY A 65 -13.14 14.23 0.63
N GLU A 66 -13.05 12.93 0.32
CA GLU A 66 -13.32 11.82 1.23
C GLU A 66 -12.03 11.31 1.92
N ILE A 67 -12.18 10.56 3.01
CA ILE A 67 -11.04 9.92 3.69
C ILE A 67 -11.03 8.43 3.37
N ASN A 68 -10.13 7.99 2.47
CA ASN A 68 -9.99 6.57 2.07
C ASN A 68 -9.90 5.61 3.27
N TYR A 69 -9.24 6.02 4.35
CA TYR A 69 -9.12 5.22 5.56
C TYR A 69 -10.49 4.93 6.21
N ARG A 70 -11.43 5.88 6.15
CA ARG A 70 -12.76 5.80 6.78
C ARG A 70 -13.81 5.14 5.88
N LEU A 71 -13.56 5.09 4.58
CA LEU A 71 -14.40 4.35 3.61
C LEU A 71 -14.28 2.81 3.78
N LEU A 72 -13.26 2.35 4.48
CA LEU A 72 -13.01 0.96 4.81
C LEU A 72 -13.24 0.70 6.30
N LYS A 73 -13.44 -0.57 6.66
CA LYS A 73 -13.32 -0.99 8.06
C LYS A 73 -11.89 -0.71 8.56
N SER A 74 -11.76 -0.18 9.77
CA SER A 74 -10.48 0.23 10.37
C SER A 74 -9.39 -0.85 10.27
N ALA A 75 -9.74 -2.11 10.55
CA ALA A 75 -8.81 -3.23 10.45
C ALA A 75 -8.25 -3.45 9.02
N VAL A 76 -9.07 -3.23 7.99
CA VAL A 76 -8.64 -3.35 6.58
C VAL A 76 -7.71 -2.20 6.23
N SER A 77 -8.03 -0.98 6.66
CA SER A 77 -7.18 0.19 6.47
C SER A 77 -5.80 -0.01 7.11
N GLN A 78 -5.77 -0.43 8.38
CA GLN A 78 -4.54 -0.73 9.10
C GLN A 78 -3.71 -1.80 8.41
N GLN A 79 -4.34 -2.87 7.92
CA GLN A 79 -3.64 -3.95 7.24
C GLN A 79 -2.99 -3.46 5.93
N SER A 80 -3.66 -2.58 5.18
CA SER A 80 -3.09 -1.93 3.99
C SER A 80 -1.84 -1.12 4.33
N LEU A 81 -1.87 -0.33 5.41
CA LEU A 81 -0.73 0.47 5.87
C LEU A 81 0.42 -0.41 6.36
N ARG A 82 0.13 -1.45 7.15
CA ARG A 82 1.14 -2.43 7.62
C ARG A 82 1.81 -3.15 6.46
N ARG A 83 1.06 -3.47 5.40
CA ARG A 83 1.63 -4.09 4.20
C ARG A 83 2.61 -3.15 3.50
N LEU A 84 2.27 -1.86 3.40
CA LEU A 84 3.19 -0.85 2.86
C LEU A 84 4.46 -0.73 3.73
N ASP A 85 4.30 -0.65 5.05
CA ASP A 85 5.42 -0.57 5.99
C ASP A 85 6.36 -1.78 5.90
N LYS A 86 5.79 -2.99 5.82
CA LYS A 86 6.57 -4.22 5.61
C LYS A 86 7.37 -4.16 4.31
N ASN A 87 6.77 -3.69 3.22
CA ASN A 87 7.46 -3.59 1.94
C ASN A 87 8.64 -2.60 2.00
N PHE A 88 8.48 -1.46 2.70
CA PHE A 88 9.56 -0.51 2.91
C PHE A 88 10.69 -1.07 3.79
N LYS A 89 10.36 -1.74 4.90
CA LYS A 89 11.36 -2.42 5.73
C LYS A 89 12.18 -3.42 4.92
N SER A 90 11.52 -4.27 4.14
CA SER A 90 12.21 -5.22 3.25
C SER A 90 13.08 -4.51 2.21
N PHE A 91 12.63 -3.38 1.67
CA PHE A 91 13.43 -2.57 0.75
C PHE A 91 14.68 -2.00 1.42
N PHE A 92 14.56 -1.40 2.61
CA PHE A 92 15.71 -0.83 3.33
C PHE A 92 16.75 -1.90 3.66
N MET A 93 16.31 -3.04 4.20
CA MET A 93 17.20 -4.18 4.47
C MET A 93 17.91 -4.68 3.21
N ALA A 94 17.17 -4.84 2.10
CA ALA A 94 17.76 -5.27 0.84
C ALA A 94 18.75 -4.24 0.29
N ASN A 95 18.45 -2.94 0.41
CA ASN A 95 19.32 -1.86 -0.07
C ASN A 95 20.61 -1.76 0.76
N GLU A 96 20.55 -1.99 2.06
CA GLU A 96 21.74 -2.06 2.92
C GLU A 96 22.61 -3.28 2.60
N ASP A 97 22.01 -4.46 2.40
CA ASP A 97 22.76 -5.66 2.02
C ASP A 97 23.34 -5.52 0.61
N PHE A 98 22.63 -4.89 -0.32
CA PHE A 98 23.14 -4.60 -1.68
C PHE A 98 24.40 -3.72 -1.65
N LYS A 99 24.48 -2.73 -0.76
CA LYS A 99 25.68 -1.89 -0.59
C LYS A 99 26.91 -2.70 -0.16
N LYS A 100 26.71 -3.78 0.61
CA LYS A 100 27.78 -4.65 1.11
C LYS A 100 28.10 -5.79 0.15
N ASN A 101 27.07 -6.34 -0.50
CA ASN A 101 27.10 -7.57 -1.29
C ASN A 101 26.43 -7.37 -2.66
N PRO A 102 26.93 -6.46 -3.53
CA PRO A 102 26.25 -6.13 -4.79
C PRO A 102 26.08 -7.36 -5.71
N ASN A 103 27.04 -8.29 -5.70
CA ASN A 103 27.04 -9.50 -6.53
C ASN A 103 25.92 -10.51 -6.18
N LYS A 104 25.32 -10.40 -4.98
CA LYS A 104 24.20 -11.26 -4.56
C LYS A 104 22.89 -10.92 -5.29
N TYR A 105 22.83 -9.74 -5.90
CA TYR A 105 21.61 -9.20 -6.50
C TYR A 105 21.76 -9.06 -8.02
N LYS A 106 20.66 -9.29 -8.74
CA LYS A 106 20.59 -9.04 -10.19
C LYS A 106 20.53 -7.55 -10.55
N GLY A 107 20.50 -6.67 -9.54
CA GLY A 107 20.40 -5.23 -9.70
C GLY A 107 19.99 -4.56 -8.40
N GLN A 108 20.04 -3.23 -8.38
CA GLN A 108 19.72 -2.43 -7.20
C GLN A 108 18.28 -2.65 -6.74
N PRO A 109 18.04 -2.92 -5.45
CA PRO A 109 16.70 -2.95 -4.86
C PRO A 109 15.93 -1.65 -5.16
N LYS A 110 14.61 -1.77 -5.37
CA LYS A 110 13.76 -0.63 -5.71
C LYS A 110 12.68 -0.42 -4.65
N PRO A 111 12.32 0.83 -4.34
CA PRO A 111 11.29 1.11 -3.36
C PRO A 111 9.92 0.61 -3.83
N PRO A 112 8.94 0.46 -2.91
CA PRO A 112 7.55 0.15 -3.25
C PRO A 112 6.99 1.09 -4.32
N ARG A 113 6.21 0.53 -5.25
CA ARG A 113 5.63 1.26 -6.39
C ARG A 113 4.13 1.45 -6.22
N PHE A 114 3.61 2.48 -6.87
CA PHE A 114 2.17 2.68 -7.00
C PHE A 114 1.51 1.48 -7.69
N LYS A 115 0.35 1.09 -7.17
CA LYS A 115 -0.51 0.06 -7.75
C LYS A 115 -1.29 0.66 -8.92
N LYS A 116 -1.08 0.13 -10.12
CA LYS A 116 -1.69 0.67 -11.35
C LYS A 116 -2.96 -0.08 -11.71
N ASN A 117 -2.95 -1.42 -11.58
CA ASN A 117 -4.12 -2.21 -11.94
C ASN A 117 -5.10 -2.31 -10.76
N GLN A 118 -6.38 -2.49 -11.10
CA GLN A 118 -7.44 -2.73 -10.11
C GLN A 118 -7.19 -3.99 -9.26
N TYR A 119 -6.37 -4.92 -9.76
CA TYR A 119 -6.11 -6.23 -9.14
C TYR A 119 -4.65 -6.41 -8.65
N ASP A 120 -3.86 -5.34 -8.59
CA ASP A 120 -2.48 -5.41 -8.08
C ASP A 120 -2.49 -5.48 -6.55
N ASN A 121 -2.61 -6.67 -5.97
CA ASN A 121 -2.49 -6.90 -4.53
C ASN A 121 -1.06 -7.19 -4.10
#